data_AF-X0VJC3-F1
#
_entry.id   AF-X0VJC3-F1
#
_cell.length_a   1.000
_cell.length_b   1.000
_cell.length_c   1.000
_cell.angle_alpha   90.00
_cell.angle_beta   90.00
_cell.angle_gamma   90.00
#
_symmetry.space_group_name_H-M   'P 1'
#
loop_
_entity.id
_entity.type
_entity.pdbx_description
1 polymer ?
#
loop_
_entity_poly.entity_id
_entity_poly.type
_entity_poly.pdbx_seq_one_letter_code
_entity_poly.pdbx_strand_id
1 'polypeptide(L)'
;MIFTREYQKLKNNQFTTIRKNSGYYRWGGTYKIKTPTETFKAVVTHFKPITKKEITDEVALADAECSAIELKKMLEKWYGKTYDDFIILALRREPVL
;
A
#
# COMPACT_ATOMS: atom_id res chain seq x y z
N MET A 1 8.69 -1.53 4.48
CA MET A 1 7.50 -2.21 3.94
C MET A 1 7.95 -3.27 2.94
N ILE A 2 7.33 -4.45 2.99
CA ILE A 2 7.66 -5.56 2.08
C ILE A 2 6.47 -5.77 1.13
N PHE A 3 6.78 -5.95 -0.15
CA PHE A 3 5.84 -6.38 -1.18
C PHE A 3 6.23 -7.79 -1.63
N THR A 4 5.25 -8.69 -1.74
CA THR A 4 5.45 -10.09 -2.13
C THR A 4 5.45 -10.31 -3.64
N ARG A 5 5.15 -9.25 -4.41
CA ARG A 5 5.05 -9.26 -5.87
C ARG A 5 5.62 -7.97 -6.43
N GLU A 6 6.00 -8.02 -7.70
CA GLU A 6 6.47 -6.87 -8.45
C GLU A 6 5.28 -6.19 -9.14
N TYR A 7 4.69 -5.19 -8.47
CA TYR A 7 3.58 -4.40 -9.03
C TYR A 7 4.14 -3.31 -9.95
N GLN A 8 3.52 -3.09 -11.11
CA GLN A 8 4.01 -2.10 -12.08
C GLN A 8 3.97 -0.68 -11.51
N LYS A 9 2.96 -0.35 -10.71
CA LYS A 9 2.82 0.94 -10.03
C LYS A 9 4.04 1.33 -9.19
N LEU A 10 4.81 0.35 -8.70
CA LEU A 10 5.98 0.65 -7.88
C LEU A 10 7.09 1.31 -8.69
N LYS A 11 7.09 1.15 -10.03
CA LYS A 11 8.02 1.84 -10.94
C LYS A 11 7.71 3.34 -11.05
N ASN A 12 6.48 3.76 -10.74
CA ASN A 12 6.08 5.15 -10.79
C ASN A 12 6.74 5.95 -9.65
N ASN A 13 6.97 7.24 -9.90
CA ASN A 13 7.47 8.13 -8.86
C ASN A 13 6.49 8.27 -7.68
N GLN A 14 5.19 8.13 -7.94
CA GLN A 14 4.13 8.11 -6.92
C GLN A 14 3.31 6.84 -7.02
N PHE A 15 2.97 6.24 -5.89
CA PHE A 15 2.15 5.04 -5.80
C PHE A 15 1.41 4.99 -4.47
N THR A 16 0.32 4.24 -4.41
CA THR A 16 -0.40 4.02 -3.15
C THR A 16 0.03 2.71 -2.48
N THR A 17 -0.31 2.48 -1.22
CA THR A 17 -0.31 1.13 -0.64
C THR A 17 -1.30 1.04 0.52
N ILE A 18 -2.08 -0.04 0.60
CA ILE A 18 -2.94 -0.34 1.74
C ILE A 18 -2.17 -1.20 2.74
N ARG A 19 -2.22 -0.80 4.02
CA ARG A 19 -1.56 -1.50 5.13
C ARG A 19 -2.49 -1.60 6.33
N LYS A 20 -2.13 -2.49 7.25
CA LYS A 20 -2.67 -2.50 8.60
C LYS A 20 -2.47 -1.12 9.25
N ASN A 21 -3.52 -0.52 9.79
CA ASN A 21 -3.40 0.71 10.56
C ASN A 21 -2.87 0.39 11.97
N SER A 22 -1.55 0.46 12.16
CA SER A 22 -0.91 0.19 13.45
C SER A 22 -0.36 1.45 14.15
N GLY A 23 -0.69 2.64 13.65
CA GLY A 23 -0.09 3.91 14.10
C GLY A 23 1.38 4.11 13.71
N TYR A 24 1.98 3.19 12.94
CA TYR A 24 3.39 3.25 12.54
C TYR A 24 3.67 4.26 11.40
N TYR A 25 2.68 4.48 10.53
CA TYR A 25 2.81 5.34 9.36
C TYR A 25 2.40 6.77 9.69
N ARG A 26 3.20 7.75 9.26
CA ARG A 26 2.98 9.18 9.50
C ARG A 26 3.37 10.02 8.30
N TRP A 27 2.75 11.19 8.16
CA TRP A 27 3.06 12.17 7.13
C TRP A 27 4.55 12.54 7.14
N GLY A 28 5.17 12.61 5.96
CA GLY A 28 6.61 12.88 5.80
C GLY A 28 7.53 11.74 6.27
N GLY A 29 6.97 10.65 6.80
CA GLY A 29 7.75 9.48 7.20
C GLY A 29 8.39 8.81 5.98
N THR A 30 9.68 8.49 6.11
CA THR A 30 10.44 7.77 5.07
C THR A 30 10.56 6.30 5.43
N TYR A 31 10.22 5.42 4.49
CA TYR A 31 10.22 3.98 4.71
C TYR A 31 10.99 3.27 3.62
N LYS A 32 11.79 2.27 4.03
CA LYS A 32 12.45 1.34 3.11
C LYS A 32 11.41 0.41 2.50
N ILE A 33 11.29 0.42 1.19
CA ILE A 33 10.43 -0.46 0.40
C ILE A 33 11.30 -1.60 -0.16
N LYS A 34 10.87 -2.84 0.06
CA LYS A 34 11.50 -4.04 -0.50
C LYS A 34 10.51 -4.76 -1.39
N THR A 35 10.85 -4.90 -2.66
CA THR A 35 10.13 -5.72 -3.64
C THR A 35 10.97 -6.98 -3.91
N PRO A 36 10.47 -7.94 -4.71
CA PRO A 36 11.28 -9.06 -5.17
C PRO A 36 12.53 -8.65 -5.95
N THR A 37 12.46 -7.57 -6.74
CA THR A 37 13.55 -7.18 -7.66
C THR A 37 14.44 -6.07 -7.12
N GLU A 38 13.92 -5.20 -6.25
CA GLU A 38 14.64 -4.00 -5.84
C GLU A 38 14.34 -3.57 -4.40
N THR A 39 15.13 -2.61 -3.94
CA THR A 39 14.96 -1.98 -2.64
C THR A 39 15.23 -0.49 -2.76
N PHE A 40 14.25 0.32 -2.37
CA PHE A 40 14.32 1.77 -2.46
C PHE A 40 13.68 2.42 -1.23
N LYS A 41 13.77 3.75 -1.10
CA LYS A 41 13.10 4.50 -0.04
C LYS A 41 11.94 5.31 -0.64
N ALA A 42 10.89 5.49 0.15
CA ALA A 42 9.76 6.33 -0.23
C ALA A 42 9.24 7.12 0.96
N VAL A 43 8.79 8.34 0.69
CA VAL A 43 8.21 9.28 1.67
C VAL A 43 6.70 9.20 1.60
N VAL A 44 6.03 9.14 2.74
CA VAL A 44 4.57 9.26 2.83
C VAL A 44 4.16 10.70 2.53
N THR A 45 3.46 10.89 1.42
CA THR A 45 2.94 12.18 0.96
C THR A 45 1.45 12.34 1.21
N HIS A 46 0.74 11.29 1.60
CA HIS A 46 -0.62 11.34 2.11
C HIS A 46 -0.96 10.04 2.83
N PHE A 47 -1.89 10.09 3.78
CA PHE A 47 -2.48 8.87 4.34
C PHE A 47 -3.92 9.11 4.76
N LYS A 48 -4.74 8.06 4.62
CA LYS A 48 -6.14 8.08 5.05
C LYS A 48 -6.49 6.73 5.69
N PRO A 49 -7.04 6.69 6.92
CA PRO A 49 -7.66 5.48 7.46
C PRO A 49 -8.85 5.06 6.60
N ILE A 50 -8.98 3.77 6.31
CA ILE A 50 -10.06 3.21 5.50
C ILE A 50 -10.52 1.86 6.05
N THR A 51 -11.76 1.50 5.72
CA THR A 51 -12.35 0.18 5.98
C THR A 51 -12.45 -0.66 4.70
N LYS A 52 -12.73 -1.96 4.81
CA LYS A 52 -12.99 -2.85 3.65
C LYS A 52 -14.15 -2.36 2.79
N LYS A 53 -15.12 -1.66 3.39
CA LYS A 53 -16.26 -1.10 2.64
C LYS A 53 -15.83 -0.01 1.67
N GLU A 54 -14.78 0.72 1.99
CA GLU A 54 -14.22 1.80 1.15
C GLU A 54 -13.27 1.27 0.05
N ILE A 55 -12.94 -0.02 0.04
CA ILE A 55 -12.14 -0.62 -1.03
C ILE A 55 -13.04 -0.88 -2.24
N THR A 56 -13.00 0.06 -3.19
CA THR A 56 -13.63 -0.01 -4.52
C THR A 56 -12.66 -0.61 -5.55
N ASP A 57 -13.13 -0.89 -6.77
CA ASP A 57 -12.26 -1.39 -7.84
C ASP A 57 -11.19 -0.35 -8.24
N GLU A 58 -11.52 0.94 -8.17
CA GLU A 58 -10.56 2.02 -8.40
C GLU A 58 -9.43 2.01 -7.35
N VAL A 59 -9.79 1.87 -6.06
CA VAL A 59 -8.81 1.74 -4.97
C VAL A 59 -7.96 0.48 -5.16
N ALA A 60 -8.57 -0.64 -5.53
CA ALA A 60 -7.87 -1.89 -5.72
C ALA A 60 -6.93 -1.89 -6.94
N LEU A 61 -7.33 -1.24 -8.03
CA LEU A 61 -6.49 -1.05 -9.21
C LEU A 61 -5.26 -0.22 -8.87
N ALA A 62 -5.45 0.89 -8.13
CA ALA A 62 -4.35 1.73 -7.67
C ALA A 62 -3.45 1.02 -6.64
N ASP A 63 -4.01 0.17 -5.77
CA ASP A 63 -3.26 -0.49 -4.69
C ASP A 63 -2.57 -1.81 -5.08
N ALA A 64 -3.18 -2.60 -5.95
CA ALA A 64 -2.74 -3.97 -6.18
C ALA A 64 -2.95 -4.43 -7.62
N GLU A 65 -3.35 -3.52 -8.53
CA GLU A 65 -3.53 -3.82 -9.95
C GLU A 65 -4.53 -4.96 -10.17
N CYS A 66 -5.55 -5.04 -9.31
CA CYS A 66 -6.56 -6.10 -9.29
C CYS A 66 -7.94 -5.57 -8.93
N SER A 67 -8.94 -6.45 -8.93
CA SER A 67 -10.31 -6.10 -8.50
C SER A 67 -10.42 -5.90 -6.99
N ALA A 68 -11.45 -5.18 -6.55
CA ALA A 68 -11.77 -4.99 -5.14
C ALA A 68 -12.01 -6.32 -4.42
N ILE A 69 -12.61 -7.29 -5.09
CA ILE A 69 -12.86 -8.63 -4.54
C ILE A 69 -11.54 -9.34 -4.27
N GLU A 70 -10.61 -9.31 -5.21
CA GLU A 70 -9.29 -9.93 -5.06
C GLU A 70 -8.46 -9.25 -3.97
N LEU A 71 -8.44 -7.92 -3.95
CA LEU A 71 -7.74 -7.18 -2.91
C LEU A 71 -8.30 -7.50 -1.51
N LYS A 72 -9.63 -7.51 -1.35
CA LYS A 72 -10.26 -7.90 -0.07
C LYS A 72 -9.85 -9.30 0.36
N LYS A 73 -9.86 -10.29 -0.55
CA LYS A 73 -9.39 -11.66 -0.26
C LYS A 73 -7.92 -11.69 0.16
N MET A 74 -7.07 -10.89 -0.46
CA MET A 74 -5.65 -10.77 -0.08
C MET A 74 -5.49 -10.20 1.32
N LEU A 75 -6.22 -9.12 1.64
CA LEU A 75 -6.21 -8.51 2.97
C LEU A 75 -6.76 -9.46 4.05
N GLU A 76 -7.82 -10.22 3.75
CA GLU A 76 -8.35 -11.25 4.64
C GLU A 76 -7.34 -12.37 4.91
N LYS A 77 -6.60 -12.80 3.87
CA LYS A 77 -5.54 -13.78 4.01
C LYS A 77 -4.39 -13.28 4.89
N TRP A 78 -4.05 -12.00 4.82
CA TRP A 78 -2.93 -11.43 5.57
C TRP A 78 -3.27 -11.02 7.00
N TYR A 79 -4.47 -10.50 7.22
CA TYR A 79 -4.83 -9.84 8.48
C TYR A 79 -6.04 -10.46 9.18
N GLY A 80 -6.72 -11.41 8.53
CA GLY A 80 -7.91 -12.08 9.05
C GLY A 80 -9.21 -11.54 8.48
N LYS A 81 -10.23 -12.40 8.47
CA LYS A 81 -11.55 -12.10 7.90
C LYS A 81 -12.27 -10.94 8.59
N THR A 82 -12.09 -10.79 9.90
CA THR A 82 -12.77 -9.78 10.73
C THR A 82 -12.01 -8.46 10.83
N TYR A 83 -10.76 -8.41 10.37
CA TYR A 83 -9.95 -7.19 10.45
C TYR A 83 -10.45 -6.13 9.47
N ASP A 84 -10.69 -4.91 9.94
CA ASP A 84 -11.31 -3.83 9.15
C ASP A 84 -10.66 -2.44 9.32
N ASP A 85 -9.51 -2.36 10.00
CA ASP A 85 -8.83 -1.10 10.30
C ASP A 85 -7.57 -0.93 9.43
N PHE A 86 -7.74 -0.35 8.25
CA PHE A 86 -6.68 -0.19 7.27
C PHE A 86 -6.27 1.27 7.12
N ILE A 87 -5.12 1.47 6.49
CA ILE A 87 -4.65 2.79 6.09
C ILE A 87 -4.17 2.71 4.65
N ILE A 88 -4.68 3.59 3.80
CA ILE A 88 -4.12 3.82 2.47
C ILE A 88 -3.07 4.92 2.58
N LEU A 89 -1.88 4.63 2.05
CA LEU A 89 -0.76 5.55 1.98
C LEU A 89 -0.58 5.99 0.53
N ALA A 90 -0.37 7.27 0.28
CA ALA A 90 0.29 7.74 -0.93
C ALA A 90 1.78 7.95 -0.61
N LEU A 91 2.63 7.42 -1.48
CA LEU A 91 4.07 7.40 -1.31
C LEU A 91 4.73 8.03 -2.54
N ARG A 92 5.83 8.73 -2.32
CA ARG A 92 6.73 9.21 -3.38
C ARG A 92 8.09 8.57 -3.23
N ARG A 93 8.63 7.99 -4.30
CA ARG A 93 10.01 7.47 -4.32
C ARG A 93 11.01 8.58 -4.01
N GLU A 94 12.02 8.28 -3.20
CA GLU A 94 13.16 9.17 -3.07
C GLU A 94 14.01 9.08 -4.35
N PRO A 95 14.48 10.22 -4.88
CA PRO A 95 15.42 10.20 -5.98
C PRO A 95 16.71 9.48 -5.55
N VAL A 96 17.25 8.66 -6.45
CA VAL A 96 18.61 8.13 -6.28
C VAL A 96 19.54 9.30 -6.55
N LEU A 97 20.24 9.76 -5.50
CA LEU A 97 21.33 10.73 -5.60
C LEU A 97 22.59 10.07 -6.18
#